data_AF-A0A0F9KTI1-F1
#
_entry.id   AF-A0A0F9KTI1-F1
#
_cell.length_a   1.000
_cell.length_b   1.000
_cell.length_c   1.000
_cell.angle_alpha   90.00
_cell.angle_beta   90.00
_cell.angle_gamma   90.00
#
_symmetry.space_group_name_H-M   'P 1'
#
loop_
_entity.id
_entity.type
_entity.pdbx_description
1 polymer ?
#
loop_
_entity_poly.entity_id
_entity_poly.type
_entity_poly.pdbx_seq_one_letter_code
_entity_poly.pdbx_strand_id
1 'polypeptide(L)' 'MAGQRTTRKFGGKTFQLNQSDLTKADANTRAARLRIQARVQGNPINIRVTRVGRGSWQVWVR' A
#
# COMPACT_ATOMS: atom_id res chain seq x y z
N MET A 1 0.76 -20.84 9.23
CA MET A 1 0.38 -19.47 8.83
C MET A 1 1.66 -18.63 8.80
N ALA A 2 2.25 -18.42 7.62
CA ALA A 2 3.52 -17.69 7.49
C ALA A 2 3.29 -16.18 7.71
N GLY A 3 4.02 -15.59 8.65
CA GLY A 3 3.85 -14.20 9.09
C GLY A 3 4.05 -13.20 7.96
N GLN A 4 2.94 -12.65 7.45
CA GLN A 4 3.00 -11.58 6.47
C GLN A 4 3.63 -10.35 7.14
N ARG A 5 4.70 -9.81 6.53
CA ARG A 5 5.35 -8.59 7.02
C ARG A 5 4.36 -7.43 6.95
N THR A 6 3.92 -6.94 8.11
CA THR A 6 3.00 -5.81 8.25
C THR A 6 3.70 -4.46 8.04
N THR A 7 5.04 -4.44 8.03
CA THR A 7 5.83 -3.23 7.78
C THR A 7 6.98 -3.49 6.81
N ARG A 8 7.31 -2.46 6.01
CA ARG A 8 8.44 -2.50 5.07
C ARG A 8 9.06 -1.11 4.92
N LYS A 9 10.38 -1.06 4.82
CA LYS A 9 11.10 0.19 4.57
C LYS A 9 11.19 0.49 3.07
N PHE A 10 10.86 1.72 2.69
CA PHE A 10 11.05 2.27 1.36
C PHE A 10 11.81 3.60 1.48
N GLY A 11 12.99 3.71 0.86
CA GLY A 11 13.80 4.94 0.90
C GLY A 11 14.08 5.42 2.33
N GLY A 12 14.44 4.50 3.24
CA GLY A 12 14.70 4.80 4.66
C GLY A 12 13.46 5.00 5.55
N LYS A 13 12.26 5.12 4.97
CA LYS A 13 11.01 5.35 5.71
C LYS A 13 10.22 4.05 5.89
N THR A 14 9.66 3.81 7.07
CA THR A 14 8.80 2.65 7.35
C THR A 14 7.38 2.91 6.85
N PHE A 15 6.85 1.97 6.06
CA PHE A 15 5.46 1.95 5.62
C PHE A 15 4.76 0.72 6.22
N GLN A 16 3.48 0.85 6.49
CA GLN A 16 2.62 -0.23 6.93
C GLN A 16 1.86 -0.84 5.76
N LEU A 17 1.69 -2.16 5.78
CA LEU A 17 0.91 -2.87 4.79
C LEU A 17 -0.57 -2.49 4.99
N ASN A 18 -1.18 -1.88 3.97
CA ASN A 18 -2.63 -1.67 3.97
C ASN A 18 -3.36 -2.90 3.45
N GLN A 19 -2.88 -3.45 2.32
CA GLN A 19 -3.51 -4.58 1.68
C GLN A 19 -2.51 -5.33 0.79
N SER A 20 -2.69 -6.64 0.67
CA SER A 20 -1.89 -7.52 -0.18
C SER A 20 -2.73 -8.29 -1.18
N ASP A 21 -2.03 -9.05 -2.02
CA ASP A 21 -2.63 -10.03 -2.95
C ASP A 21 -3.66 -9.41 -3.90
N LEU A 22 -3.40 -8.15 -4.26
CA LEU A 22 -4.19 -7.41 -5.22
C LEU A 22 -3.66 -7.61 -6.63
N THR A 23 -4.54 -7.49 -7.62
CA THR A 23 -4.09 -7.27 -8.99
C THR A 23 -3.46 -5.88 -9.11
N LYS A 24 -2.73 -5.63 -10.21
CA LYS A 24 -2.15 -4.30 -10.47
C LYS A 24 -3.23 -3.21 -10.51
N ALA A 25 -4.35 -3.50 -11.17
CA ALA A 25 -5.45 -2.57 -11.33
C ALA A 25 -6.12 -2.25 -9.98
N ASP A 26 -6.35 -3.27 -9.15
CA ASP A 26 -6.97 -3.09 -7.84
C ASP A 26 -6.04 -2.35 -6.87
N ALA A 27 -4.74 -2.67 -6.88
CA ALA A 27 -3.75 -1.97 -6.06
C ALA A 27 -3.67 -0.47 -6.40
N ASN A 28 -3.73 -0.14 -7.69
CA ASN A 28 -3.76 1.25 -8.14
C ASN A 28 -5.06 1.96 -7.74
N THR A 29 -6.21 1.31 -7.95
CA THR A 29 -7.52 1.84 -7.54
C THR A 29 -7.59 2.08 -6.03
N ARG A 30 -7.07 1.13 -5.24
CA ARG A 30 -6.98 1.24 -3.79
C ARG A 30 -6.09 2.40 -3.37
N ALA A 31 -4.91 2.54 -3.98
CA ALA A 31 -4.02 3.66 -3.72
C ALA A 31 -4.68 5.02 -4.06
N ALA A 32 -5.40 5.12 -5.16
CA ALA A 32 -6.13 6.35 -5.51
C ALA A 32 -7.21 6.70 -4.48
N ARG A 33 -8.05 5.72 -4.09
CA ARG A 33 -9.09 5.91 -3.06
C ARG A 33 -8.52 6.34 -1.72
N LEU A 34 -7.43 5.70 -1.27
CA LEU A 34 -6.76 6.05 -0.02
C LEU A 34 -6.19 7.47 -0.05
N ARG A 35 -5.62 7.92 -1.18
CA ARG A 35 -5.16 9.31 -1.33
C ARG A 35 -6.32 10.31 -1.25
N ILE A 36 -7.45 10.01 -1.88
CA ILE A 36 -8.64 10.87 -1.84
C ILE A 36 -9.17 10.95 -0.40
N GLN A 37 -9.32 9.80 0.27
CA GLN A 37 -9.79 9.76 1.65
C GLN A 37 -8.88 10.53 2.61
N ALA A 38 -7.57 10.33 2.51
CA ALA A 38 -6.56 11.06 3.27
C ALA A 38 -6.65 12.58 3.06
N ARG A 39 -6.86 13.01 1.81
CA ARG A 39 -7.06 14.43 1.48
C ARG A 39 -8.34 14.99 2.09
N VAL A 40 -9.44 14.25 2.04
CA VAL A 40 -10.72 14.66 2.66
C VAL A 40 -10.59 14.77 4.17
N GLN A 41 -9.81 13.89 4.81
CA GLN A 41 -9.54 13.91 6.24
C GLN A 41 -8.49 14.94 6.66
N GLY A 42 -7.90 15.69 5.72
CA GLY A 42 -6.86 16.67 6.01
C GLY A 42 -5.52 16.08 6.44
N ASN A 43 -5.33 14.77 6.29
CA ASN A 43 -4.11 14.06 6.67
C ASN A 43 -3.48 13.38 5.45
N PRO A 44 -2.62 14.08 4.67
CA PRO A 44 -2.05 13.52 3.46
C PRO A 44 -1.07 12.37 3.78
N ILE A 45 -1.39 11.17 3.29
CA ILE A 45 -0.57 9.97 3.45
C ILE A 45 0.31 9.71 2.22
N ASN A 46 1.44 9.05 2.46
CA ASN A 46 2.32 8.55 1.41
C ASN A 46 1.95 7.10 1.07
N ILE A 47 1.70 6.83 -0.21
CA ILE A 47 1.30 5.49 -0.66
C ILE A 47 2.31 4.93 -1.65
N ARG A 48 2.73 3.68 -1.43
CA ARG A 48 3.60 2.90 -2.30
C ARG A 48 2.89 1.63 -2.74
N VAL A 49 2.86 1.40 -4.05
CA VAL A 49 2.35 0.16 -4.64
C VAL A 49 3.55 -0.68 -5.05
N THR A 50 3.64 -1.91 -4.59
CA THR A 50 4.81 -2.78 -4.80
C THR A 50 4.37 -4.15 -5.26
N ARG A 51 4.99 -4.67 -6.32
CA ARG A 51 4.80 -6.03 -6.80
C ARG A 51 5.57 -7.01 -5.89
N VAL A 52 4.91 -8.07 -5.45
CA VAL A 52 5.51 -9.09 -4.56
C VAL A 52 5.58 -10.49 -5.17
N GLY A 53 4.92 -10.73 -6.29
CA GLY A 53 4.98 -12.00 -6.99
C GLY A 53 4.41 -11.94 -8.42
N ARG A 54 4.20 -13.11 -9.03
CA ARG A 54 3.44 -13.22 -10.28
C ARG A 54 1.98 -12.88 -9.99
N GLY A 55 1.54 -11.72 -10.44
CA GLY A 55 0.15 -11.26 -10.30
C GLY A 55 -0.16 -10.51 -9.00
N SER A 56 0.56 -10.76 -7.91
CA SER A 56 0.28 -10.14 -6.60
C SER A 56 0.98 -8.80 -6.39
N TRP A 57 0.18 -7.81 -5.98
CA TRP A 57 0.59 -6.46 -5.61
C TRP A 57 0.15 -6.13 -4.19
N GLN A 58 0.93 -5.26 -3.56
CA GLN A 58 0.70 -4.77 -2.21
C GLN A 58 0.63 -3.25 -2.19
N VAL A 59 -0.22 -2.72 -1.33
CA VAL A 59 -0.37 -1.30 -1.07
C VAL A 59 0.17 -1.01 0.33
N TRP A 60 1.10 -0.08 0.38
CA TRP A 60 1.82 0.34 1.58
C TRP A 60 1.52 1.80 1.87
N VAL A 61 1.24 2.13 3.12
CA VAL A 61 0.85 3.49 3.56
C VAL A 61 1.75 4.00 4.69
N ARG A 62 1.93 5.31 4.76
CA ARG A 62 2.63 6.05 5.82
C ARG A 62 1.97 7.39 6.03
#